data_AF-A0A7Y4ZJR5-F1
#
_entry.id   AF-A0A7Y4ZJR5-F1
#
_cell.length_a   1.000
_cell.length_b   1.000
_cell.length_c   1.000
_cell.angle_alpha   90.00
_cell.angle_beta   90.00
_cell.angle_gamma   90.00
#
_symmetry.space_group_name_H-M   'P 1'
#
loop_
_entity.id
_entity.type
_entity.pdbx_description
1 polymer ?
#
loop_
_entity_poly.entity_id
_entity_poly.type
_entity_poly.pdbx_seq_one_letter_code
_entity_poly.pdbx_strand_id
1 'polypeptide(L)'
;MHSSLPPPVQTLLQLFDGPLRDVRFPQADGAALGAAAEELHAARVAVAHAEAALEAARTTFQEKDTQLTQLTQRALAYARVYAQGNPELLAALPEAARGPGRPKRKADESGVALQPPARRGRPRKVRPEDDLAVVAAE
;
A
#
# COMPACT_ATOMS: atom_id res chain seq x y z
N MET A 1 31.34 -8.33 13.21
CA MET A 1 30.00 -7.74 13.41
C MET A 1 28.99 -8.54 12.58
N HIS A 2 28.44 -9.64 13.11
CA HIS A 2 27.61 -10.59 12.33
C HIS A 2 26.13 -10.61 12.73
N SER A 3 25.67 -9.60 13.48
CA SER A 3 24.34 -9.54 14.13
C SER A 3 23.14 -9.53 13.18
N SER A 4 23.36 -9.47 11.87
CA SER A 4 22.29 -9.49 10.86
C SER A 4 22.05 -10.90 10.31
N LEU A 5 23.00 -11.83 10.42
CA LEU A 5 22.84 -13.16 9.81
C LEU A 5 21.82 -14.02 10.57
N PRO A 6 21.14 -14.96 9.90
CA PRO A 6 20.31 -15.94 10.58
C PRO A 6 21.12 -16.68 11.66
N PRO A 7 20.56 -16.92 12.87
CA PRO A 7 21.29 -17.54 13.97
C PRO A 7 22.03 -18.84 13.61
N PRO A 8 21.45 -19.77 12.80
CA PRO A 8 22.16 -20.99 12.41
C PRO A 8 23.43 -20.74 11.60
N VAL A 9 23.42 -19.75 10.70
CA VAL A 9 24.59 -19.42 9.86
C VAL A 9 25.70 -18.83 10.72
N GLN A 10 25.34 -17.99 11.70
CA GLN A 10 26.29 -17.40 12.62
C GLN A 10 26.96 -18.46 13.50
N THR A 11 26.19 -19.43 14.00
CA THR A 11 26.74 -20.57 14.76
C THR A 11 27.68 -21.42 13.91
N LEU A 12 27.34 -21.68 12.64
CA LEU A 12 28.21 -22.43 11.73
C LEU A 12 29.52 -21.69 11.43
N LEU A 13 29.46 -20.39 11.16
CA LEU A 13 30.67 -19.57 10.94
C LEU A 13 31.58 -19.59 12.18
N GLN A 14 31.02 -19.48 13.39
CA GLN A 14 31.81 -19.62 14.63
C GLN A 14 32.46 -21.00 14.77
N LEU A 15 31.77 -22.05 14.33
CA LEU A 15 32.31 -23.41 14.37
C LEU A 15 33.47 -23.58 13.37
N PHE A 16 33.38 -22.94 12.19
CA PHE A 16 34.45 -22.88 11.20
C PHE A 16 35.62 -21.96 11.60
N ASP A 17 35.40 -20.97 12.45
CA ASP A 17 36.49 -20.15 13.02
C ASP A 17 37.22 -20.85 14.18
N GLY A 18 36.59 -21.85 14.80
CA GLY A 18 37.14 -22.60 15.93
C GLY A 18 37.43 -24.06 15.59
N PRO A 19 36.62 -25.01 16.08
CA PRO A 19 36.93 -26.45 16.02
C PRO A 19 37.01 -27.04 14.61
N LEU A 20 36.37 -26.42 13.61
CA LEU A 20 36.39 -26.89 12.22
C LEU A 20 37.34 -26.07 11.33
N ARG A 21 38.22 -25.25 11.91
CA ARG A 21 39.10 -24.33 11.17
C ARG A 21 39.98 -25.00 10.13
N ASP A 22 40.48 -26.20 10.43
CA ASP A 22 41.37 -26.95 9.54
C ASP A 22 40.61 -27.92 8.62
N VAL A 23 39.28 -28.03 8.78
CA VAL A 23 38.46 -28.96 8.01
C VAL A 23 37.97 -28.30 6.72
N ARG A 24 38.23 -28.95 5.59
CA ARG A 24 37.74 -28.53 4.28
C ARG A 24 36.62 -29.44 3.82
N PHE A 25 35.44 -28.87 3.64
CA PHE A 25 34.33 -29.54 2.97
C PHE A 25 34.23 -29.04 1.53
N PRO A 26 33.98 -29.92 0.55
CA PRO A 26 33.74 -29.50 -0.82
C PRO A 26 32.55 -28.53 -0.87
N GLN A 27 32.77 -27.32 -1.40
CA GLN A 27 31.77 -26.27 -1.64
C GLN A 27 31.06 -25.68 -0.40
N ALA A 28 31.34 -26.19 0.80
CA ALA A 28 30.63 -25.83 2.03
C ALA A 28 31.58 -25.69 3.22
N ASP A 29 32.74 -25.06 3.00
CA ASP A 29 33.68 -24.72 4.06
C ASP A 29 33.45 -23.30 4.60
N GLY A 30 34.20 -22.93 5.65
CA GLY A 30 34.08 -21.61 6.27
C GLY A 30 34.33 -20.45 5.30
N ALA A 31 35.19 -20.64 4.29
CA ALA A 31 35.47 -19.60 3.30
C ALA A 31 34.28 -19.40 2.36
N ALA A 32 33.70 -20.48 1.82
CA ALA A 32 32.51 -20.42 0.98
C ALA A 32 31.30 -19.83 1.74
N LEU A 33 31.10 -20.27 2.99
CA LEU A 33 30.00 -19.77 3.82
C LEU A 33 30.19 -18.30 4.21
N GLY A 34 31.43 -17.88 4.49
CA GLY A 34 31.78 -16.48 4.78
C GLY A 34 31.52 -15.57 3.57
N ALA A 35 31.94 -15.99 2.37
CA ALA A 35 31.67 -15.24 1.14
C ALA A 35 30.16 -15.07 0.89
N ALA A 36 29.39 -16.15 1.02
CA ALA A 36 27.94 -16.09 0.87
C ALA A 36 27.26 -15.19 1.91
N ALA A 37 27.79 -15.15 3.14
CA ALA A 37 27.29 -14.28 4.20
C ALA A 37 27.55 -12.79 3.91
N GLU A 38 28.73 -12.46 3.38
CA GLU A 38 29.08 -11.10 2.94
C GLU A 38 28.22 -10.66 1.74
N GLU A 39 28.02 -11.54 0.76
CA GLU A 39 27.12 -11.27 -0.39
C GLU A 39 25.68 -11.00 0.07
N LEU A 40 25.16 -11.81 1.00
CA LEU A 40 23.83 -11.58 1.58
C LEU A 40 23.76 -10.24 2.32
N HIS A 41 24.82 -9.88 3.06
CA HIS A 41 24.88 -8.59 3.73
C HIS A 41 24.86 -7.43 2.73
N ALA A 42 25.69 -7.48 1.69
CA ALA A 42 25.71 -6.49 0.62
C ALA A 42 24.36 -6.36 -0.08
N ALA A 43 23.70 -7.48 -0.38
CA ALA A 43 22.36 -7.49 -0.98
C ALA A 43 21.33 -6.82 -0.06
N ARG A 44 21.38 -7.05 1.25
CA ARG A 44 20.48 -6.40 2.21
C ARG A 44 20.71 -4.91 2.32
N VAL A 45 21.95 -4.47 2.31
CA VAL A 45 22.30 -3.04 2.29
C VAL A 45 21.74 -2.39 1.01
N ALA A 46 21.88 -3.04 -0.15
CA ALA A 46 21.33 -2.55 -1.41
C ALA A 46 19.79 -2.45 -1.37
N VAL A 47 19.09 -3.44 -0.79
CA VAL A 47 17.63 -3.40 -0.60
C VAL A 47 17.24 -2.22 0.29
N ALA A 48 17.90 -2.04 1.43
CA ALA A 48 17.60 -0.94 2.34
C ALA A 48 17.77 0.44 1.67
N HIS A 49 18.81 0.61 0.84
CA HIS A 49 19.00 1.82 0.04
C HIS A 49 17.89 2.03 -1.00
N ALA A 50 17.47 0.97 -1.69
CA ALA A 50 16.42 1.04 -2.69
C ALA A 50 15.05 1.36 -2.06
N GLU A 51 14.75 0.79 -0.89
CA GLU A 51 13.53 1.09 -0.13
C GLU A 51 13.49 2.56 0.32
N ALA A 52 14.61 3.07 0.86
CA ALA A 52 14.71 4.49 1.22
C ALA A 52 14.52 5.43 0.01
N ALA A 53 15.09 5.08 -1.14
CA ALA A 53 14.90 5.84 -2.37
C ALA A 53 13.45 5.79 -2.88
N LEU A 54 12.79 4.64 -2.77
CA LEU A 54 11.39 4.46 -3.13
C LEU A 54 10.47 5.31 -2.24
N GLU A 55 10.71 5.34 -0.93
CA GLU A 55 9.96 6.17 0.01
C GLU A 55 10.11 7.66 -0.31
N ALA A 56 11.34 8.14 -0.56
CA ALA A 56 11.59 9.51 -0.96
C ALA A 56 10.88 9.89 -2.28
N ALA A 57 10.91 8.99 -3.27
CA ALA A 57 10.21 9.20 -4.54
C ALA A 57 8.68 9.27 -4.36
N ARG A 58 8.11 8.43 -3.48
CA ARG A 58 6.68 8.46 -3.16
C ARG A 58 6.25 9.76 -2.49
N THR A 59 7.03 10.26 -1.53
CA THR A 59 6.77 11.55 -0.90
C THR A 59 6.80 12.68 -1.92
N THR A 60 7.85 12.72 -2.76
CA THR A 60 7.98 13.72 -3.82
C THR A 60 6.79 13.66 -4.79
N PHE A 61 6.36 12.47 -5.20
CA PHE A 61 5.21 12.29 -6.07
C PHE A 61 3.93 12.87 -5.45
N GLN A 62 3.65 12.56 -4.19
CA GLN A 62 2.46 13.08 -3.49
C GLN A 62 2.47 14.60 -3.35
N GLU A 63 3.63 15.19 -3.07
CA GLU A 63 3.79 16.64 -3.02
C GLU A 63 3.48 17.28 -4.37
N LYS A 64 4.03 16.73 -5.47
CA LYS A 64 3.82 17.25 -6.81
C LYS A 64 2.38 17.08 -7.29
N ASP A 65 1.76 15.95 -6.98
CA ASP A 65 0.35 15.69 -7.28
C ASP A 65 -0.57 16.69 -6.55
N THR A 66 -0.27 16.96 -5.28
CA THR A 66 -1.01 17.95 -4.48
C THR A 66 -0.84 19.35 -5.06
N GLN A 67 0.39 19.75 -5.41
CA GLN A 67 0.67 21.04 -6.04
C GLN A 67 -0.10 21.19 -7.36
N LEU A 68 -0.08 20.17 -8.21
CA LEU A 68 -0.78 20.18 -9.49
C LEU A 68 -2.30 20.26 -9.31
N THR A 69 -2.85 19.53 -8.36
CA THR A 69 -4.28 19.56 -8.04
C THR A 69 -4.72 20.94 -7.57
N GLN A 70 -3.96 21.58 -6.68
CA GLN A 70 -4.25 22.94 -6.22
C GLN A 70 -4.19 23.97 -7.35
N LEU A 71 -3.17 23.89 -8.20
CA LEU A 71 -3.04 24.75 -9.38
C LEU A 71 -4.24 24.56 -10.33
N THR A 72 -4.64 23.32 -10.58
CA THR A 72 -5.79 23.00 -11.42
C THR A 72 -7.09 23.59 -10.86
N GLN A 73 -7.32 23.47 -9.55
CA GLN A 73 -8.50 24.06 -8.90
C GLN A 73 -8.53 25.58 -9.02
N ARG A 74 -7.37 26.24 -8.82
CA ARG A 74 -7.24 27.70 -8.99
C ARG A 74 -7.46 28.13 -10.44
N ALA A 75 -6.86 27.42 -11.38
CA ALA A 75 -7.03 27.67 -12.81
C ALA A 75 -8.50 27.55 -13.23
N LEU A 76 -9.21 26.51 -12.75
CA LEU A 76 -10.65 26.36 -12.99
C LEU A 76 -11.46 27.50 -12.37
N ALA A 77 -11.10 27.97 -11.18
CA ALA A 77 -11.77 29.12 -10.55
C ALA A 77 -11.59 30.40 -11.40
N TYR A 78 -10.37 30.67 -11.88
CA TYR A 78 -10.10 31.83 -12.75
C TYR A 78 -10.80 31.71 -14.09
N ALA A 79 -10.79 30.51 -14.69
CA ALA A 79 -11.47 30.27 -15.96
C ALA A 79 -12.99 30.47 -15.83
N ARG A 80 -13.60 30.10 -14.70
CA ARG A 80 -15.03 30.39 -14.44
C ARG A 80 -15.33 31.86 -14.37
N VAL A 81 -14.48 32.67 -13.72
CA VAL A 81 -14.65 34.13 -13.66
C VAL A 81 -14.52 34.74 -15.05
N TYR A 82 -13.51 34.33 -15.83
CA TYR A 82 -13.33 34.78 -17.20
C TYR A 82 -14.51 34.42 -18.12
N ALA A 83 -15.07 33.22 -17.96
CA ALA A 83 -16.14 32.71 -18.79
C ALA A 83 -17.54 33.27 -18.44
N GLN A 84 -17.70 34.12 -17.41
CA GLN A 84 -19.01 34.68 -17.03
C GLN A 84 -19.74 35.41 -18.17
N GLY A 85 -18.99 35.97 -19.14
CA GLY A 85 -19.54 36.61 -20.33
C GLY A 85 -19.66 35.73 -21.57
N ASN A 86 -19.28 34.44 -21.49
CA ASN A 86 -19.29 33.51 -22.62
C ASN A 86 -19.91 32.15 -22.22
N PRO A 87 -21.16 31.87 -22.62
CA PRO A 87 -21.87 30.65 -22.23
C PRO A 87 -21.26 29.37 -22.81
N GLU A 88 -20.62 29.43 -23.99
CA GLU A 88 -19.96 28.28 -24.60
C GLU A 88 -18.73 27.85 -23.80
N LEU A 89 -17.96 28.82 -23.28
CA LEU A 89 -16.80 28.54 -22.42
C LEU A 89 -17.21 27.99 -21.05
N LEU A 90 -18.30 28.47 -20.46
CA LEU A 90 -18.83 27.93 -19.20
C LEU A 90 -19.27 26.47 -19.34
N ALA A 91 -19.84 26.09 -20.49
CA ALA A 91 -20.27 24.72 -20.76
C ALA A 91 -19.10 23.74 -20.94
N ALA A 92 -17.92 24.20 -21.38
CA ALA A 92 -16.74 23.37 -21.61
C ALA A 92 -15.89 23.10 -20.34
N LEU A 93 -15.90 24.01 -19.36
CA LEU A 93 -15.15 23.88 -18.10
C LEU A 93 -15.47 22.65 -17.22
N PRO A 94 -16.72 22.14 -17.11
CA PRO A 94 -17.01 20.96 -16.29
C PRO A 94 -16.41 19.66 -16.86
N GLU A 95 -16.19 19.55 -18.17
CA GLU A 95 -15.48 18.41 -18.76
C GLU A 95 -13.98 18.47 -18.42
N ALA A 96 -13.37 19.66 -18.40
CA ALA A 96 -11.99 19.83 -17.95
C ALA A 96 -11.78 19.57 -16.44
N ALA A 97 -12.83 19.75 -15.62
CA ALA A 97 -12.80 19.46 -14.19
C ALA A 97 -13.08 17.98 -13.83
N ARG A 98 -13.63 17.20 -14.77
CA ARG A 98 -13.79 15.75 -14.66
C ARG A 98 -12.48 15.10 -15.10
N GLY A 99 -11.52 14.96 -14.18
CA GLY A 99 -10.32 14.17 -14.45
C GLY A 99 -10.65 12.77 -15.01
N PRO A 100 -9.72 12.12 -15.71
CA PRO A 100 -9.95 10.85 -16.37
C PRO A 100 -10.40 9.79 -15.34
N GLY A 101 -11.63 9.29 -15.50
CA GLY A 101 -12.14 8.16 -14.70
C GLY A 101 -13.24 8.48 -13.67
N ARG A 102 -13.73 9.71 -13.55
CA ARG A 102 -14.91 9.98 -12.68
C ARG A 102 -16.21 9.59 -13.41
N PRO A 103 -16.94 8.53 -13.00
CA PRO A 103 -18.19 8.16 -13.64
C PRO A 103 -19.23 9.28 -13.49
N LYS A 104 -19.97 9.57 -14.57
CA LYS A 104 -21.10 10.51 -14.57
C LYS A 104 -22.12 10.02 -13.54
N ARG A 105 -22.16 10.64 -12.36
CA ARG A 105 -23.35 10.55 -11.50
C ARG A 105 -24.45 11.25 -12.27
N LYS A 106 -25.43 10.48 -12.77
CA LYS A 106 -26.71 11.03 -13.22
C LYS A 106 -27.26 11.81 -12.03
N ALA A 107 -27.50 13.11 -12.21
CA ALA A 107 -28.27 13.89 -11.27
C ALA A 107 -29.68 13.30 -11.32
N ASP A 108 -30.05 12.59 -10.26
CA ASP A 108 -31.42 12.12 -10.06
C ASP A 108 -32.23 13.33 -9.61
N GLU A 109 -33.02 13.86 -10.52
CA GLU A 109 -34.03 14.87 -10.25
C GLU A 109 -35.23 14.15 -9.63
N SER A 110 -35.12 13.77 -8.36
CA SER A 110 -36.24 13.35 -7.51
C SER A 110 -35.76 13.30 -6.06
N GLY A 111 -36.28 14.20 -5.24
CA GLY A 111 -36.09 14.13 -3.80
C GLY A 111 -36.65 12.83 -3.22
N VAL A 112 -36.04 12.39 -2.11
CA VAL A 112 -36.53 11.55 -1.01
C VAL A 112 -35.56 10.41 -0.65
N ALA A 113 -35.24 10.39 0.65
CA ALA A 113 -34.68 9.33 1.49
C ALA A 113 -33.18 8.97 1.38
N LEU A 114 -32.44 9.47 2.38
CA LEU A 114 -31.20 8.89 2.92
C LEU A 114 -31.37 7.38 3.19
N GLN A 115 -30.74 6.52 2.39
CA GLN A 115 -30.40 5.16 2.82
C GLN A 115 -28.92 5.11 3.23
N PRO A 116 -28.60 4.70 4.47
CA PRO A 116 -27.22 4.45 4.87
C PRO A 116 -26.69 3.16 4.21
N PRO A 117 -25.42 3.11 3.79
CA PRO A 117 -24.87 1.98 3.05
C PRO A 117 -24.84 0.71 3.90
N ALA A 118 -25.37 -0.38 3.35
CA ALA A 118 -25.38 -1.70 3.97
C ALA A 118 -23.95 -2.17 4.28
N ARG A 119 -23.67 -2.38 5.57
CA ARG A 119 -22.38 -2.89 6.05
C ARG A 119 -22.18 -4.33 5.57
N ARG A 120 -21.28 -4.51 4.61
CA ARG A 120 -20.75 -5.82 4.21
C ARG A 120 -20.08 -6.51 5.40
N GLY A 121 -20.40 -7.78 5.63
CA GLY A 121 -19.43 -8.75 6.16
C GLY A 121 -19.45 -9.08 7.66
N ARG A 122 -20.57 -8.97 8.39
CA ARG A 122 -20.68 -9.63 9.71
C ARG A 122 -21.82 -10.66 9.72
N PRO A 123 -21.53 -11.97 9.71
CA PRO A 123 -22.57 -12.97 9.93
C PRO A 123 -23.19 -12.74 11.31
N ARG A 124 -24.53 -12.73 11.36
CA ARG A 124 -25.30 -12.58 12.61
C ARG A 124 -24.91 -13.71 13.56
N LYS A 125 -24.38 -13.36 14.73
CA LYS A 125 -24.22 -14.30 15.84
C LYS A 125 -25.62 -14.55 16.41
N VAL A 126 -26.20 -15.70 16.05
CA VAL A 126 -27.44 -16.22 16.61
C VAL A 126 -27.23 -16.39 18.12
N ARG A 127 -28.14 -15.85 18.95
CA ARG A 127 -28.15 -16.10 20.40
C ARG A 127 -28.89 -17.44 20.63
N PRO A 128 -28.37 -18.34 21.47
CA PRO A 128 -28.97 -19.64 21.73
C PRO A 128 -30.09 -19.49 22.76
N GLU A 129 -31.23 -18.93 22.34
CA GLU A 129 -32.44 -18.82 23.19
C GLU A 129 -33.71 -19.31 22.46
N ASP A 130 -33.59 -19.82 21.23
CA ASP A 130 -34.72 -20.31 20.41
C ASP A 130 -34.79 -21.85 20.27
N ASP A 131 -34.04 -22.62 21.09
CA ASP A 131 -34.06 -24.10 21.06
C ASP A 131 -34.99 -24.74 22.13
N LEU A 132 -35.79 -23.95 22.87
CA LEU A 132 -36.71 -24.47 23.90
C LEU A 132 -38.20 -24.44 23.51
N ALA A 133 -38.54 -24.14 22.25
CA ALA A 133 -39.94 -24.00 21.83
C ALA A 133 -40.45 -25.09 20.85
N VAL A 134 -39.76 -26.23 20.70
CA VAL A 134 -40.20 -27.32 19.77
C VAL A 134 -40.34 -28.70 20.45
N VAL A 135 -40.43 -28.76 21.78
CA VAL A 135 -40.81 -30.01 22.48
C VAL A 135 -41.90 -29.75 23.52
N ALA A 136 -43.10 -29.42 23.04
CA ALA A 136 -44.37 -29.58 23.76
C ALA A 136 -45.54 -29.30 22.80
N ALA A 137 -45.91 -30.31 22.01
CA ALA A 137 -47.25 -30.42 21.45
C ALA A 137 -47.59 -31.92 21.42
N GLU A 138 -48.32 -32.27 22.47
CA GLU A 138 -49.14 -33.47 22.65
C GLU A 138 -50.18 -33.60 21.52
#